data_AF-A0A8S3ERU2-F1
#
_entry.id   AF-A0A8S3ERU2-F1
#
_cell.length_a   1.000
_cell.length_b   1.000
_cell.length_c   1.000
_cell.angle_alpha   90.00
_cell.angle_beta   90.00
_cell.angle_gamma   90.00
#
_symmetry.space_group_name_H-M   'P 1'
#
loop_
_entity.id
_entity.type
_entity.pdbx_description
1 polymer ?
#
loop_
_entity_poly.entity_id
_entity_poly.type
_entity_poly.pdbx_seq_one_letter_code
_entity_poly.pdbx_strand_id
1 'polypeptide(L)'
;DTYGNKNIYAGIPGRPGNSAAQLQSPEGLTLDKYGNLYIADCQNHRIQMFCPYSVYGITIAGTGQMGNDTNELYYPLDVAFDSEMNLYVTDTYNYRIQKFERIQ
;
A
#
# COMPACT_ATOMS: atom_id res chain seq x y z
N ASP A 1 1.09 13.86 -17.56
CA ASP A 1 0.07 14.35 -18.51
C ASP A 1 0.75 14.70 -19.84
N THR A 2 -0.01 15.20 -20.82
CA THR A 2 0.47 15.64 -22.15
C THR A 2 1.44 16.83 -22.12
N TYR A 3 1.81 17.34 -20.94
CA TYR A 3 2.80 18.40 -20.73
C TYR A 3 4.17 17.87 -20.27
N GLY A 4 4.38 16.54 -20.26
CA GLY A 4 5.65 15.96 -19.81
C GLY A 4 5.83 15.95 -18.30
N ASN A 5 4.84 16.40 -17.53
CA ASN A 5 4.80 16.23 -16.09
C ASN A 5 4.40 14.79 -15.80
N LYS A 6 5.39 13.90 -15.73
CA LYS A 6 5.26 12.63 -15.01
C LYS A 6 5.18 12.96 -13.53
N ASN A 7 4.00 13.36 -13.04
CA ASN A 7 3.74 13.56 -11.62
C ASN A 7 3.70 12.18 -10.96
N ILE A 8 4.86 11.71 -10.50
CA ILE A 8 4.97 10.50 -9.70
C ILE A 8 4.25 10.77 -8.38
N TYR A 9 3.18 10.03 -8.13
CA TYR A 9 2.38 10.19 -6.91
C TYR A 9 3.02 9.44 -5.73
N ALA A 10 3.63 8.28 -6.00
CA ALA A 10 4.28 7.42 -5.00
C ALA A 10 5.46 6.67 -5.62
N GLY A 11 6.50 6.42 -4.81
CA GLY A 11 7.72 5.74 -5.22
C GLY A 11 8.77 6.67 -5.84
N ILE A 12 9.99 6.15 -6.04
CA ILE A 12 11.09 6.85 -6.72
C ILE A 12 11.41 6.10 -8.02
N PRO A 13 11.29 6.74 -9.21
CA PRO A 13 11.55 6.09 -10.48
C PRO A 13 12.94 5.44 -10.54
N GLY A 14 12.99 4.17 -10.95
CA GLY A 14 14.24 3.43 -11.09
C GLY A 14 14.97 3.12 -9.79
N ARG A 15 14.38 3.41 -8.61
CA ARG A 15 15.00 3.17 -7.30
C ARG A 15 14.07 2.37 -6.40
N PRO A 16 13.87 1.07 -6.67
CA PRO A 16 13.15 0.21 -5.75
C PRO A 16 13.81 0.18 -4.37
N GLY A 17 13.01 0.00 -3.32
CA GLY A 17 13.51 -0.06 -1.95
C GLY A 17 12.39 -0.07 -0.91
N ASN A 18 12.77 -0.03 0.37
CA ASN A 18 11.85 -0.19 1.50
C ASN A 18 11.73 1.08 2.37
N SER A 19 12.40 2.18 2.01
CA SER A 19 12.22 3.46 2.71
C SER A 19 10.80 4.01 2.51
N ALA A 20 10.39 4.99 3.32
CA ALA A 20 9.05 5.55 3.27
C ALA A 20 8.66 6.14 1.90
N ALA A 21 9.63 6.63 1.13
CA ALA A 21 9.40 7.18 -0.22
C ALA A 21 9.55 6.13 -1.34
N GLN A 22 9.94 4.90 -1.02
CA GLN A 22 10.19 3.85 -1.99
C GLN A 22 9.13 2.75 -1.90
N LEU A 23 8.96 2.09 -3.04
CA LEU A 23 8.14 0.90 -3.19
C LEU A 23 9.01 -0.18 -3.83
N GLN A 24 8.64 -1.44 -3.63
CA GLN A 24 9.26 -2.61 -4.24
C GLN A 24 8.16 -3.53 -4.77
N SER A 25 8.09 -3.63 -6.10
CA SER A 25 7.01 -4.31 -6.83
C SER A 25 5.60 -3.88 -6.34
N PRO A 26 5.23 -2.60 -6.49
CA PRO A 26 3.88 -2.18 -6.15
C PRO A 26 2.87 -2.82 -7.11
N GLU A 27 1.81 -3.39 -6.57
CA GLU A 27 0.78 -4.11 -7.32
C GLU A 27 -0.53 -3.31 -7.30
N GLY A 28 -1.58 -3.85 -6.67
CA GLY A 28 -2.88 -3.22 -6.55
C GLY A 28 -2.87 -1.95 -5.71
N LEU A 29 -3.81 -1.06 -6.03
CA LEU A 29 -3.98 0.22 -5.36
C LEU A 29 -5.44 0.61 -5.26
N THR A 30 -5.75 1.46 -4.29
CA THR A 30 -7.06 2.10 -4.17
C THR A 30 -6.94 3.51 -3.61
N LEU A 31 -7.99 4.31 -3.76
CA LEU A 31 -8.08 5.66 -3.24
C LEU A 31 -9.22 5.74 -2.21
N ASP A 32 -9.00 6.48 -1.14
CA ASP A 32 -10.09 6.87 -0.25
C ASP A 32 -10.80 8.15 -0.74
N LYS A 33 -11.91 8.52 -0.09
CA LYS A 33 -12.69 9.72 -0.43
C LYS A 33 -11.95 11.06 -0.23
N TYR A 34 -10.81 11.04 0.47
CA TYR A 34 -9.95 12.20 0.69
C TYR A 34 -8.79 12.25 -0.31
N GLY A 35 -8.69 11.25 -1.21
CA GLY A 35 -7.62 11.15 -2.20
C GLY A 35 -6.34 10.51 -1.68
N ASN A 36 -6.35 9.90 -0.49
CA ASN A 36 -5.19 9.14 -0.02
C ASN A 36 -5.05 7.85 -0.84
N LEU A 37 -3.84 7.60 -1.33
CA LEU A 37 -3.50 6.45 -2.18
C LEU A 37 -2.94 5.32 -1.34
N TYR A 38 -3.58 4.15 -1.38
CA TYR A 38 -3.16 2.95 -0.68
C TYR A 38 -2.62 1.96 -1.71
N ILE A 39 -1.42 1.42 -1.46
CA ILE A 39 -0.69 0.57 -2.41
C ILE A 39 -0.25 -0.70 -1.70
N ALA A 40 -0.49 -1.84 -2.34
CA ALA A 40 0.14 -3.11 -1.99
C ALA A 40 1.62 -3.07 -2.40
N ASP A 41 2.51 -2.83 -1.44
CA ASP A 41 3.97 -2.80 -1.61
C ASP A 41 4.50 -4.24 -1.44
N CYS A 42 4.23 -5.05 -2.46
CA CYS A 42 4.14 -6.51 -2.40
C CYS A 42 5.42 -7.18 -1.87
N GLN A 43 6.57 -6.82 -2.42
CA GLN A 43 7.86 -7.39 -2.00
C GLN A 43 8.40 -6.78 -0.71
N ASN A 44 7.82 -5.68 -0.24
CA ASN A 44 8.08 -5.16 1.09
C ASN A 44 7.07 -5.68 2.13
N HIS A 45 6.14 -6.56 1.76
CA HIS A 45 5.21 -7.20 2.69
C HIS A 45 4.43 -6.20 3.57
N ARG A 46 3.98 -5.10 2.95
CA ARG A 46 3.28 -4.02 3.64
C ARG A 46 2.28 -3.33 2.71
N ILE A 47 1.36 -2.58 3.30
CA ILE A 47 0.53 -1.60 2.59
C ILE A 47 1.00 -0.21 2.96
N GLN A 48 1.24 0.62 1.94
CA GLN A 48 1.64 2.01 2.10
C GLN A 48 0.47 2.94 1.74
N MET A 49 0.23 3.94 2.58
CA MET A 49 -0.69 5.06 2.30
C MET A 49 0.12 6.33 1.98
N PHE A 50 -0.21 7.01 0.89
CA PHE A 50 0.34 8.30 0.51
C PHE A 50 -0.77 9.35 0.55
N CYS A 51 -0.59 10.38 1.36
CA CYS A 51 -1.47 11.54 1.34
C CYS A 51 -1.31 12.31 0.02
N PRO A 52 -2.35 13.03 -0.44
CA PRO A 52 -2.21 13.95 -1.56
C PRO A 52 -1.00 14.87 -1.38
N TYR A 53 -0.21 15.00 -2.45
CA TYR A 53 0.99 15.85 -2.49
C TYR A 53 2.15 15.42 -1.57
N SER A 54 2.08 14.27 -0.89
CA SER A 54 3.20 13.69 -0.15
C SER A 54 3.91 12.62 -0.97
N VAL A 55 5.23 12.69 -1.02
CA VAL A 55 6.08 11.62 -1.59
C VAL A 55 6.49 10.56 -0.55
N TYR A 56 6.15 10.77 0.72
CA TYR A 56 6.44 9.84 1.82
C TYR A 56 5.18 9.07 2.18
N GLY A 57 5.28 7.74 2.14
CA GLY A 57 4.22 6.83 2.51
C GLY A 57 4.27 6.45 3.98
N ILE A 58 3.09 6.13 4.52
CA ILE A 58 2.88 5.65 5.88
C ILE A 58 2.50 4.17 5.80
N THR A 59 3.19 3.31 6.54
CA THR A 59 2.80 1.90 6.63
C THR A 59 1.53 1.78 7.47
N ILE A 60 0.46 1.27 6.87
CA ILE A 60 -0.86 1.14 7.52
C ILE A 60 -1.26 -0.31 7.78
N ALA A 61 -0.58 -1.27 7.14
CA ALA A 61 -0.71 -2.70 7.38
C ALA A 61 0.58 -3.43 7.01
N GLY A 62 0.88 -4.54 7.69
CA GLY A 62 2.13 -5.27 7.56
C GLY A 62 3.28 -4.64 8.37
N THR A 63 4.33 -5.42 8.61
CA THR A 63 5.51 -5.02 9.41
C THR A 63 6.71 -4.66 8.55
N GLY A 64 6.59 -4.77 7.22
CA GLY A 64 7.74 -4.64 6.32
C GLY A 64 8.57 -5.92 6.19
N GLN A 65 8.16 -7.01 6.86
CA GLN A 65 8.78 -8.33 6.83
C GLN A 65 7.72 -9.38 6.47
N MET A 66 8.13 -10.45 5.80
CA MET A 66 7.22 -11.55 5.51
C MET A 66 6.85 -12.27 6.80
N GLY A 67 5.58 -12.63 6.93
CA GLY A 67 5.11 -13.40 8.07
C GLY A 67 3.61 -13.67 7.98
N ASN A 68 3.08 -14.40 8.95
CA ASN A 68 1.70 -14.91 8.93
C ASN A 68 0.90 -14.57 10.20
N ASP A 69 1.48 -13.81 11.12
CA ASP A 69 0.77 -13.27 12.27
C ASP A 69 -0.30 -12.25 11.85
N THR A 70 -1.16 -11.85 12.79
CA THR A 70 -2.33 -10.98 12.53
C THR A 70 -1.99 -9.56 12.09
N ASN A 71 -0.73 -9.13 12.27
CA ASN A 71 -0.23 -7.82 11.83
C ASN A 71 0.81 -7.95 10.70
N GLU A 72 1.10 -9.16 10.24
CA GLU A 72 2.05 -9.45 9.18
C GLU A 72 1.34 -9.78 7.87
N LEU A 73 2.06 -9.60 6.76
CA LEU A 73 1.60 -9.90 5.42
C LEU A 73 2.64 -10.73 4.70
N TYR A 74 2.20 -11.49 3.71
CA TYR A 74 3.07 -12.26 2.83
C TYR A 74 2.64 -12.10 1.37
N TYR A 75 3.44 -11.31 0.64
CA TYR A 75 3.18 -10.90 -0.75
C TYR A 75 1.75 -10.38 -0.97
N PRO A 76 1.37 -9.25 -0.33
CA PRO A 76 0.06 -8.67 -0.57
C PRO A 76 -0.04 -8.16 -2.01
N LEU A 77 -1.11 -8.50 -2.74
CA LEU A 77 -1.23 -8.15 -4.16
C LEU A 77 -2.20 -7.01 -4.44
N ASP A 78 -3.24 -6.86 -3.63
CA ASP A 78 -4.32 -5.91 -3.90
C ASP A 78 -5.02 -5.47 -2.62
N VAL A 79 -5.65 -4.29 -2.70
CA VAL A 79 -6.33 -3.61 -1.61
C VAL A 79 -7.68 -3.03 -2.06
N ALA A 80 -8.69 -3.15 -1.20
CA ALA A 80 -10.02 -2.58 -1.46
C ALA A 80 -10.64 -2.01 -0.18
N PHE A 81 -11.53 -1.03 -0.33
CA PHE A 81 -12.32 -0.49 0.77
C PHE A 81 -13.76 -0.99 0.72
N ASP A 82 -14.37 -1.16 1.89
CA ASP A 82 -15.83 -1.19 2.02
C ASP A 82 -16.41 0.22 2.22
N SER A 83 -17.74 0.31 2.33
CA SER A 83 -18.46 1.57 2.56
C SER A 83 -18.16 2.23 3.92
N GLU A 84 -17.62 1.47 4.88
CA GLU A 84 -17.22 1.95 6.20
C GLU A 84 -15.74 2.39 6.22
N MET A 85 -15.06 2.34 5.07
CA MET A 85 -13.63 2.60 4.91
C MET A 85 -12.72 1.60 5.66
N ASN A 86 -13.18 0.37 5.90
CA ASN A 86 -12.28 -0.69 6.31
C ASN A 86 -11.49 -1.18 5.09
N LEU A 87 -10.19 -1.43 5.28
CA LEU A 87 -9.30 -1.88 4.22
C LEU A 87 -9.23 -3.41 4.21
N TYR A 88 -9.47 -4.00 3.06
CA TYR A 88 -9.29 -5.42 2.80
C TYR A 88 -8.02 -5.61 1.99
N VAL A 89 -7.15 -6.50 2.47
CA VAL A 89 -5.85 -6.81 1.85
C VAL A 89 -5.84 -8.26 1.43
N THR A 90 -5.53 -8.52 0.17
CA THR A 90 -5.23 -9.88 -0.29
C THR A 90 -3.86 -10.29 0.24
N ASP A 91 -3.81 -11.11 1.28
CA ASP A 91 -2.58 -11.62 1.88
C ASP A 91 -2.20 -12.94 1.19
N THR A 92 -1.80 -12.78 -0.08
CA THR A 92 -1.88 -13.83 -1.10
C THR A 92 -1.17 -15.12 -0.71
N TYR A 93 0.04 -15.02 -0.16
CA TYR A 93 0.84 -16.21 0.15
C TYR A 93 0.54 -16.78 1.55
N ASN A 94 -0.28 -16.08 2.33
CA ASN A 94 -0.92 -16.63 3.52
C ASN A 94 -2.31 -17.20 3.24
N TYR A 95 -2.76 -17.21 1.97
CA TYR A 95 -4.03 -17.77 1.52
C TYR A 95 -5.25 -17.19 2.26
N ARG A 96 -5.18 -15.91 2.63
CA ARG A 96 -6.23 -15.22 3.39
C ARG A 96 -6.49 -13.82 2.88
N ILE A 97 -7.63 -13.27 3.30
CA ILE A 97 -7.93 -11.84 3.20
C ILE A 97 -7.90 -11.29 4.62
N GLN A 98 -7.20 -10.19 4.84
CA GLN A 98 -7.20 -9.49 6.13
C GLN A 98 -7.98 -8.19 6.02
N LYS A 99 -8.83 -7.93 7.03
CA LYS A 99 -9.56 -6.67 7.20
C LYS A 99 -8.83 -5.83 8.25
N PHE A 100 -8.49 -4.60 7.90
CA PHE A 100 -7.95 -3.59 8.79
C PHE A 100 -9.00 -2.51 9.00
N GLU A 101 -9.45 -2.38 10.25
CA GLU A 101 -10.44 -1.38 10.60
C GLU A 101 -9.83 0.00 10.60
N ARG A 102 -10.62 0.99 10.17
CA ARG A 102 -10.24 2.38 10.31
C ARG A 102 -10.16 2.71 11.80
N ILE A 103 -8.98 3.10 12.28
CA ILE A 103 -8.87 3.74 13.60
C ILE A 103 -9.60 5.09 13.49
N GLN A 104 -10.68 5.24 14.25
CA GLN A 104 -11.46 6.49 14.34
C GLN A 104 -10.70 7.57 15.10
#